data_AF-A0A8T4YDS1-F1
#
_entry.id   AF-A0A8T4YDS1-F1
#
_cell.length_a   1.000
_cell.length_b   1.000
_cell.length_c   1.000
_cell.angle_alpha   90.00
_cell.angle_beta   90.00
_cell.angle_gamma   90.00
#
_symmetry.space_group_name_H-M   'P 1'
#
loop_
_entity.id
_entity.type
_entity.pdbx_description
1 polymer ?
#
loop_
_entity_poly.entity_id
_entity_poly.type
_entity_poly.pdbx_seq_one_letter_code
_entity_poly.pdbx_strand_id
1 'polypeptide(L)'
;MSLEDLAFKFNQYGATVNLQSGNGSILISEHGGRVIGVSVGGSPNLLWVNPNLETVLEDGGFNVGGLRVWISPERNFFYKNPDAFKGWFCPGELDPGNFKIVNFA
;
A
#
# COMPACT_ATOMS: atom_id res chain seq x y z
N MET A 1 -3.29 10.39 12.16
CA MET A 1 -2.39 10.80 11.06
C MET A 1 -3.25 11.34 9.94
N SER A 2 -2.90 12.51 9.38
CA SER A 2 -3.60 13.06 8.21
C SER A 2 -3.16 12.33 6.92
N LEU A 3 -3.81 12.62 5.79
CA LEU A 3 -3.34 12.10 4.49
C LEU A 3 -2.06 12.81 4.05
N GLU A 4 -1.87 14.07 4.41
CA GLU A 4 -0.65 14.83 4.12
C GLU A 4 0.56 14.24 4.84
N ASP A 5 0.42 13.89 6.13
CA ASP A 5 1.47 13.24 6.91
C ASP A 5 1.86 11.89 6.30
N LEU A 6 0.85 11.12 5.86
CA LEU A 6 1.05 9.82 5.25
C LEU A 6 1.73 9.95 3.89
N ALA A 7 1.29 10.90 3.06
CA ALA A 7 1.91 11.20 1.78
C ALA A 7 3.37 11.62 1.95
N PHE A 8 3.68 12.46 2.94
CA PHE A 8 5.04 12.89 3.24
C PHE A 8 5.97 11.70 3.52
N LYS A 9 5.52 10.72 4.31
CA LYS A 9 6.29 9.50 4.64
C LYS A 9 6.49 8.61 3.42
N PHE A 10 5.44 8.35 2.64
CA PHE A 10 5.52 7.50 1.46
C PHE A 10 6.34 8.12 0.33
N ASN A 11 6.27 9.45 0.15
CA ASN A 11 7.01 10.17 -0.89
C ASN A 11 8.53 10.10 -0.75
N GLN A 12 9.05 9.64 0.40
CA GLN A 12 10.48 9.34 0.55
C GLN A 12 10.90 8.05 -0.19
N TYR A 13 9.96 7.16 -0.50
CA TYR A 13 10.21 5.81 -1.06
C TYR A 13 9.50 5.55 -2.39
N GLY A 14 8.57 6.42 -2.80
CA GLY A 14 7.85 6.34 -4.08
C GLY A 14 6.76 7.39 -4.17
N ALA A 15 6.26 7.68 -5.36
CA ALA A 15 5.27 8.74 -5.51
C ALA A 15 3.90 8.35 -4.91
N THR A 16 3.14 9.37 -4.50
CA THR A 16 1.74 9.25 -4.11
C THR A 16 0.87 10.23 -4.89
N VAL A 17 -0.41 9.88 -5.07
CA VAL A 17 -1.42 10.76 -5.64
C VAL A 17 -2.60 10.84 -4.69
N ASN A 18 -3.06 12.06 -4.44
CA ASN A 18 -4.28 12.31 -3.68
C ASN A 18 -5.42 12.60 -4.65
N LEU A 19 -6.44 11.74 -4.66
CA LEU A 19 -7.64 11.93 -5.48
C LEU A 19 -8.79 12.38 -4.58
N GLN A 20 -9.48 13.43 -4.99
CA GLN A 20 -10.56 14.05 -4.22
C GLN A 20 -11.87 14.04 -5.01
N SER A 21 -12.98 13.78 -4.33
CA SER A 21 -14.32 13.86 -4.89
C SER A 21 -15.33 14.19 -3.80
N GLY A 22 -16.07 15.29 -3.97
CA GLY A 22 -16.99 15.81 -2.95
C GLY A 22 -16.25 16.10 -1.64
N ASN A 23 -16.68 15.48 -0.54
CA ASN A 23 -16.02 15.57 0.77
C ASN A 23 -15.07 14.38 1.06
N GLY A 24 -14.80 13.52 0.08
CA GLY A 24 -13.93 12.36 0.21
C GLY A 24 -12.56 12.57 -0.43
N SER A 25 -11.54 11.98 0.17
CA SER A 25 -10.16 11.97 -0.34
C SER A 25 -9.57 10.57 -0.19
N ILE A 26 -8.86 10.10 -1.22
CA ILE A 26 -8.10 8.85 -1.18
C ILE A 26 -6.64 9.12 -1.56
N LEU A 27 -5.73 8.54 -0.81
CA LEU A 27 -4.30 8.60 -1.08
C LEU A 27 -3.85 7.25 -1.65
N ILE A 28 -3.27 7.27 -2.85
CA ILE A 28 -2.76 6.10 -3.55
C ILE A 28 -1.24 6.21 -3.65
N SER A 29 -0.52 5.09 -3.45
CA SER A 29 0.94 5.03 -3.59
C SER A 29 1.35 4.14 -4.75
N GLU A 30 2.46 4.50 -5.41
CA GLU A 30 3.19 3.60 -6.30
C GLU A 30 3.65 2.32 -5.58
N HIS A 31 3.94 2.41 -4.27
CA HIS A 31 4.32 1.26 -3.46
C HIS A 31 3.15 0.29 -3.31
N GLY A 32 3.17 -0.77 -4.12
CA GLY A 32 2.11 -1.77 -4.20
C GLY A 32 0.81 -1.29 -4.85
N GLY A 33 0.83 -0.15 -5.57
CA GLY A 33 -0.33 0.34 -6.32
C GLY A 33 -1.60 0.52 -5.48
N ARG A 34 -1.43 0.92 -4.21
CA ARG A 34 -2.42 0.69 -3.15
C ARG A 34 -3.04 2.00 -2.66
N VAL A 35 -4.33 1.95 -2.33
CA VAL A 35 -4.97 2.96 -1.48
C VAL A 35 -4.42 2.84 -0.06
N ILE A 36 -3.56 3.77 0.33
CA ILE A 36 -2.87 3.78 1.62
C ILE A 36 -3.60 4.63 2.66
N GLY A 37 -4.48 5.54 2.23
CA GLY A 37 -5.30 6.32 3.15
C GLY A 37 -6.63 6.78 2.56
N VAL A 38 -7.60 6.97 3.43
CA VAL A 38 -8.95 7.50 3.10
C VAL A 38 -9.35 8.51 4.16
N SER A 39 -9.92 9.65 3.73
CA SER A 39 -10.51 10.67 4.60
C SER A 39 -11.88 11.07 4.07
N VAL A 40 -12.84 11.31 4.98
CA VAL A 40 -14.18 11.81 4.66
C VAL A 40 -14.49 12.99 5.57
N GLY A 41 -14.90 14.12 5.00
CA GLY A 41 -15.28 15.32 5.76
C GLY A 41 -14.15 15.89 6.62
N GLY A 42 -12.89 15.73 6.18
CA GLY A 42 -11.71 16.18 6.94
C GLY A 42 -11.34 15.26 8.12
N SER A 43 -11.86 14.04 8.17
CA SER A 43 -11.44 13.05 9.15
C SER A 43 -9.94 12.76 9.04
N PRO A 44 -9.29 12.28 10.12
CA PRO A 44 -8.02 11.58 9.99
C PRO A 44 -8.12 10.39 9.02
N ASN A 45 -6.96 9.81 8.66
CA ASN A 45 -6.94 8.57 7.90
C ASN A 45 -7.79 7.48 8.58
N LEU A 46 -8.72 6.90 7.82
CA LEU A 46 -9.63 5.85 8.27
C LEU A 46 -9.05 4.44 8.11
N LEU A 47 -7.94 4.28 7.39
CA LEU A 47 -7.29 3.00 7.17
C LEU A 47 -6.22 2.71 8.22
N TRP A 48 -5.99 1.42 8.49
CA TRP A 48 -4.90 0.99 9.35
C TRP A 48 -3.54 1.36 8.72
N VAL A 49 -2.63 1.84 9.56
CA VAL A 49 -1.24 2.16 9.22
C VAL A 49 -0.34 1.35 10.12
N ASN A 50 0.72 0.77 9.56
CA ASN A 50 1.70 0.05 10.36
C ASN A 50 2.40 1.01 11.34
N PRO A 51 2.46 0.72 12.65
CA PRO A 51 3.17 1.55 13.62
C PRO A 51 4.66 1.74 13.29
N ASN A 52 5.29 0.76 12.62
CA ASN A 52 6.69 0.78 12.18
C ASN A 52 6.81 1.10 10.68
N LEU A 53 5.93 1.98 10.17
CA LEU A 53 5.80 2.26 8.73
C LEU A 53 7.15 2.57 8.04
N GLU A 54 7.97 3.41 8.65
CA GLU A 54 9.26 3.85 8.07
C GLU A 54 10.20 2.67 7.87
N THR A 55 10.44 1.85 8.89
CA THR A 55 11.26 0.64 8.78
C THR A 55 10.73 -0.31 7.70
N VAL A 56 9.41 -0.50 7.63
CA VAL A 56 8.81 -1.37 6.62
C VAL A 56 9.02 -0.81 5.20
N LEU A 57 8.94 0.50 5.02
CA LEU A 57 9.20 1.14 3.73
C LEU A 57 10.68 1.10 3.33
N GLU A 58 11.59 1.33 4.28
CA GLU A 58 13.05 1.21 4.09
C GLU A 58 13.44 -0.18 3.62
N ASP A 59 12.84 -1.21 4.20
CA ASP A 59 13.06 -2.62 3.83
C ASP A 59 12.34 -3.02 2.53
N GLY A 60 11.59 -2.12 1.89
CA GLY A 60 10.77 -2.42 0.71
C GLY A 60 9.59 -3.36 1.01
N GLY A 61 9.20 -3.49 2.28
CA GLY A 61 8.16 -4.39 2.73
C GLY A 61 6.74 -3.96 2.34
N PHE A 62 5.84 -4.93 2.16
CA PHE A 62 4.46 -4.68 1.72
C PHE A 62 3.48 -4.39 2.88
N ASN A 63 3.90 -4.59 4.13
CA ASN A 63 3.04 -4.53 5.31
C ASN A 63 2.87 -3.09 5.84
N VAL A 64 2.68 -2.13 4.95
CA VAL A 64 2.61 -0.68 5.27
C VAL A 64 1.23 -0.23 5.75
N GLY A 65 0.21 -1.05 5.49
CA GLY A 65 -1.19 -0.76 5.77
C GLY A 65 -1.99 -0.47 4.51
N GLY A 66 -3.03 0.36 4.65
CA GLY A 66 -3.97 0.67 3.56
C GLY A 66 -5.00 -0.44 3.31
N LEU A 67 -5.63 -0.38 2.14
CA LEU A 67 -6.62 -1.36 1.70
C LEU A 67 -5.92 -2.65 1.24
N ARG A 68 -6.34 -3.79 1.77
CA ARG A 68 -5.74 -5.10 1.49
C ARG A 68 -6.77 -6.03 0.86
N VAL A 69 -6.35 -6.73 -0.18
CA VAL A 69 -7.09 -7.85 -0.76
C VAL A 69 -6.30 -9.11 -0.45
N TRP A 70 -7.00 -10.15 0.00
CA TRP A 70 -6.41 -11.46 0.29
C TRP A 70 -6.94 -12.49 -0.68
N ILE A 71 -6.07 -13.35 -1.21
CA ILE A 71 -6.41 -14.39 -2.17
C ILE A 71 -6.07 -15.74 -1.56
N SER A 72 -7.05 -16.64 -1.55
CA SER A 72 -6.91 -18.02 -1.05
C SER A 72 -6.86 -19.01 -2.22
N PRO A 73 -6.07 -20.10 -2.15
CA PRO A 73 -5.20 -20.49 -1.04
C PRO A 73 -3.78 -19.93 -1.15
N GLU A 74 -3.46 -18.90 -0.36
CA GLU A 74 -2.14 -18.24 -0.36
C GLU A 74 -0.99 -19.21 -0.03
N ARG A 75 -1.19 -20.12 0.93
CA ARG A 75 -0.15 -21.07 1.38
C ARG A 75 0.50 -21.83 0.22
N ASN A 76 -0.30 -22.28 -0.75
CA ASN A 76 0.15 -23.18 -1.80
C ASN A 76 0.83 -22.44 -2.97
N PHE A 77 0.62 -21.13 -3.09
CA PHE A 77 1.05 -20.36 -4.27
C PHE A 77 2.04 -19.23 -3.94
N PHE A 78 2.03 -18.71 -2.71
CA PHE A 78 2.79 -17.51 -2.34
C PHE A 78 3.90 -17.78 -1.32
N TYR A 79 4.28 -19.03 -1.07
CA TYR A 79 5.37 -19.36 -0.15
C TYR A 79 6.36 -20.33 -0.78
N LYS A 80 7.66 -20.04 -0.64
CA LYS A 80 8.74 -20.96 -1.04
C LYS A 80 8.80 -22.20 -0.16
N ASN A 81 8.41 -22.08 1.12
CA ASN A 81 8.21 -23.20 2.03
C ASN A 81 6.80 -23.08 2.67
N PRO A 82 5.78 -23.65 2.00
CA PRO A 82 4.39 -23.59 2.44
C PRO A 82 4.11 -24.18 3.82
N ASP A 83 4.84 -25.21 4.24
CA ASP A 83 4.60 -25.89 5.53
C ASP A 83 5.05 -25.06 6.72
N ALA A 84 6.08 -24.22 6.52
CA ALA A 84 6.61 -23.33 7.54
C ALA A 84 6.14 -21.87 7.38
N PHE A 85 5.30 -21.56 6.37
CA PHE A 85 4.94 -20.19 6.00
C PHE A 85 6.18 -19.29 5.81
N LYS A 86 7.21 -19.81 5.16
CA LYS A 86 8.49 -19.09 4.95
C LYS A 86 8.73 -18.73 3.49
N GLY A 87 9.37 -17.58 3.30
CA GLY A 87 9.71 -17.05 1.98
C GLY A 87 8.48 -16.66 1.19
N TRP A 88 7.63 -15.83 1.79
CA TRP A 88 6.47 -15.27 1.11
C TRP A 88 6.91 -14.52 -0.15
N PHE A 89 6.19 -14.68 -1.25
CA PHE A 89 6.37 -13.93 -2.49
C PHE A 89 5.04 -13.79 -3.23
N CYS A 90 4.88 -12.69 -3.97
CA CYS A 90 3.80 -12.54 -4.94
C CYS A 90 4.34 -12.88 -6.34
N PRO A 91 3.68 -13.74 -7.14
CA PRO A 91 4.04 -13.96 -8.54
C PRO A 91 3.94 -12.65 -9.33
N GLY A 92 4.96 -12.34 -10.12
CA GLY A 92 5.02 -11.09 -10.89
C GLY A 92 3.93 -11.00 -11.96
N GLU A 93 3.42 -12.14 -12.43
CA GLU A 93 2.28 -12.23 -13.35
C GLU A 93 0.96 -11.81 -12.70
N LEU A 94 0.86 -11.93 -11.38
CA LEU A 94 -0.31 -11.50 -10.61
C LEU A 94 -0.19 -10.03 -10.21
N ASP A 95 0.98 -9.66 -9.67
CA ASP A 95 1.29 -8.29 -9.28
C ASP A 95 2.77 -8.01 -9.59
N PRO A 96 3.08 -7.18 -10.61
CA PRO A 96 4.45 -6.88 -11.00
C PRO A 96 5.18 -5.99 -9.99
N GLY A 97 4.47 -5.38 -9.03
CA GLY A 97 5.03 -4.59 -7.94
C GLY A 97 5.72 -3.29 -8.35
N ASN A 98 5.67 -2.89 -9.62
CA ASN A 98 6.38 -1.75 -10.19
C ASN A 98 5.44 -0.64 -10.69
N PHE A 99 4.34 -0.39 -9.97
CA PHE A 99 3.34 0.60 -10.35
C PHE A 99 3.95 2.00 -10.47
N LYS A 100 3.41 2.77 -11.43
CA LYS A 100 3.78 4.16 -11.67
C LYS A 100 2.56 5.03 -11.79
N ILE A 101 2.60 6.20 -11.15
CA ILE A 101 1.59 7.23 -11.36
C ILE A 101 1.86 7.85 -12.72
N VAL A 102 0.86 7.76 -13.60
CA VAL A 102 0.90 8.36 -14.93
C VAL A 102 -0.15 9.46 -15.01
N ASN A 103 0.24 10.62 -15.55
CA ASN A 103 -0.72 11.65 -15.92
C ASN A 103 -1.21 11.32 -17.33
N PHE A 104 -2.51 11.05 -17.47
CA PHE A 104 -3.14 11.07 -18.79
C PHE A 104 -3.35 12.54 -19.15
N ALA A 105 -2.60 13.02 -20.15
CA ALA A 105 -2.80 14.31 -20.78
C ALA A 105 -4.03 14.28 -21.69
#